data_AF-A0A658QSE4-F1
#
_entry.id   AF-A0A658QSE4-F1
#
_cell.length_a   1.000
_cell.length_b   1.000
_cell.length_c   1.000
_cell.angle_alpha   90.00
_cell.angle_beta   90.00
_cell.angle_gamma   90.00
#
_symmetry.space_group_name_H-M   'P 1'
#
loop_
_entity.id
_entity.type
_entity.pdbx_description
1 polymer ?
#
loop_
_entity_poly.entity_id
_entity_poly.type
_entity_poly.pdbx_seq_one_letter_code
_entity_poly.pdbx_strand_id
1 'polypeptide(L)'
;MNTSNLEGATLDYWVARGLHDFIREIHFTDSGETLSIRGNDRGKAWDGRFLPSTSWEAASVVLERACRLEMTDLGRGEVRCTAVFGKDGQAVEGRGPSLRIALLRAFVRHSFGETVDDVYLRHPQTLLGTRSESISEQTAVSATGDVPVPEGRIGDVRSPPRP
;
A
#
# COMPACT_ATOMS: atom_id res chain seq x y z
N MET A 1 6.00 0.52 16.98
CA MET A 1 4.69 1.18 17.26
C MET A 1 3.66 0.16 17.72
N ASN A 2 2.85 0.47 18.74
CA ASN A 2 1.74 -0.42 19.13
C ASN A 2 0.59 -0.32 18.11
N THR A 3 0.05 -1.47 17.68
CA THR A 3 -1.04 -1.53 16.70
C THR A 3 -2.32 -0.84 17.18
N SER A 4 -2.56 -0.78 18.50
CA SER A 4 -3.69 -0.05 19.08
C SER A 4 -3.62 1.46 18.89
N ASN A 5 -2.43 2.00 18.61
CA ASN A 5 -2.18 3.44 18.52
C ASN A 5 -2.05 3.91 17.07
N LEU A 6 -2.22 3.02 16.09
CA LEU A 6 -2.11 3.36 14.68
C LEU A 6 -3.24 4.27 14.22
N GLU A 7 -2.89 5.34 13.52
CA GLU A 7 -3.82 6.37 13.03
C GLU A 7 -3.41 6.89 11.65
N GLY A 8 -4.38 7.46 10.93
CA GLY A 8 -4.18 8.10 9.63
C GLY A 8 -3.39 7.25 8.63
N ALA A 9 -2.44 7.89 7.94
CA ALA A 9 -1.62 7.25 6.91
C ALA A 9 -0.81 6.04 7.41
N THR A 10 -0.38 6.05 8.69
CA THR A 10 0.34 4.93 9.28
C THR A 10 -0.57 3.70 9.41
N LEU A 11 -1.82 3.91 9.84
CA LEU A 11 -2.82 2.83 9.89
C LEU A 11 -3.13 2.32 8.48
N ASP A 12 -3.34 3.23 7.53
CA ASP A 12 -3.65 2.89 6.13
C ASP A 12 -2.56 2.03 5.48
N TYR A 13 -1.29 2.40 5.71
CA TYR A 13 -0.15 1.65 5.24
C TYR A 13 -0.11 0.22 5.81
N TRP A 14 -0.26 0.07 7.14
CA TRP A 14 -0.18 -1.26 7.75
C TRP A 14 -1.38 -2.14 7.39
N VAL A 15 -2.55 -1.54 7.16
CA VAL A 15 -3.70 -2.26 6.59
C VAL A 15 -3.36 -2.75 5.18
N ALA A 16 -2.80 -1.90 4.32
CA ALA A 16 -2.40 -2.33 2.98
C ALA A 16 -1.33 -3.43 3.02
N ARG A 17 -0.35 -3.33 3.93
CA ARG A 17 0.66 -4.38 4.10
C ARG A 17 0.08 -5.71 4.55
N GLY A 18 -0.98 -5.70 5.36
CA GLY A 18 -1.66 -6.91 5.82
C GLY A 18 -2.41 -7.63 4.70
N LEU A 19 -2.93 -6.89 3.73
CA LEU A 19 -3.73 -7.39 2.60
C LEU A 19 -2.89 -7.90 1.42
N HIS A 20 -1.84 -8.66 1.70
CA HIS A 20 -0.88 -9.15 0.69
C HIS A 20 -1.45 -10.21 -0.28
N ASP A 21 -2.61 -10.80 0.04
CA ASP A 21 -3.37 -11.67 -0.85
C ASP A 21 -3.98 -10.87 -2.02
N PHE A 22 -4.43 -9.64 -1.72
CA PHE A 22 -5.09 -8.70 -2.62
C PHE A 22 -4.09 -7.73 -3.28
N ILE A 23 -3.22 -7.11 -2.47
CA ILE A 23 -2.37 -6.00 -2.86
C ILE A 23 -1.04 -6.52 -3.38
N ARG A 24 -0.65 -6.03 -4.56
CA ARG A 24 0.60 -6.38 -5.23
C ARG A 24 1.60 -5.24 -5.18
N GLU A 25 1.13 -4.01 -5.24
CA GLU A 25 1.98 -2.83 -5.15
C GLU A 25 1.38 -1.80 -4.21
N ILE A 26 2.26 -1.13 -3.46
CA ILE A 26 1.96 0.05 -2.65
C ILE A 26 2.76 1.21 -3.22
N HIS A 27 2.09 2.31 -3.49
CA HIS A 27 2.66 3.55 -3.98
C HIS A 27 2.27 4.68 -3.03
N PHE A 28 3.12 5.69 -2.99
CA PHE A 28 2.87 6.91 -2.25
C PHE A 28 2.88 8.08 -3.23
N THR A 29 1.80 8.86 -3.27
CA THR A 29 1.68 10.09 -4.05
C THR A 29 1.65 11.31 -3.11
N ASP A 30 1.69 12.51 -3.68
CA ASP A 30 1.55 13.77 -2.94
C ASP A 30 2.55 13.87 -1.77
N SER A 31 3.85 13.79 -2.08
CA SER A 31 4.94 13.88 -1.09
C SER A 31 4.92 12.82 0.02
N GLY A 32 4.23 11.69 -0.20
CA GLY A 32 4.17 10.61 0.78
C GLY A 32 2.93 10.61 1.66
N GLU A 33 1.95 11.46 1.38
CA GLU A 33 0.73 11.60 2.18
C GLU A 33 -0.40 10.70 1.67
N THR A 34 -0.47 10.47 0.36
CA THR A 34 -1.55 9.71 -0.26
C THR A 34 -1.08 8.29 -0.58
N LEU A 35 -1.69 7.30 0.08
CA LEU A 35 -1.46 5.89 -0.23
C LEU A 35 -2.30 5.47 -1.45
N SER A 36 -1.65 4.90 -2.46
CA SER A 36 -2.29 4.25 -3.60
C SER A 36 -1.81 2.82 -3.71
N ILE A 37 -2.66 1.92 -4.22
CA ILE A 37 -2.33 0.50 -4.34
C ILE A 37 -2.68 -0.01 -5.73
N ARG A 38 -2.00 -1.09 -6.12
CA ARG A 38 -2.44 -1.95 -7.21
C ARG A 38 -2.65 -3.36 -6.71
N GLY A 39 -3.75 -3.97 -7.10
CA GLY A 39 -4.12 -5.29 -6.64
C GLY A 39 -5.32 -5.88 -7.37
N ASN A 40 -5.70 -7.08 -6.97
CA ASN A 40 -6.90 -7.74 -7.44
C ASN A 40 -7.60 -8.43 -6.27
N ASP A 41 -8.80 -7.97 -5.93
CA ASP A 41 -9.61 -8.56 -4.87
C ASP A 41 -10.69 -9.43 -5.50
N ARG A 42 -10.57 -10.76 -5.37
CA ARG A 42 -11.58 -11.73 -5.84
C ARG A 42 -12.00 -11.51 -7.31
N GLY A 43 -11.06 -11.16 -8.18
CA GLY A 43 -11.29 -10.90 -9.61
C GLY A 43 -11.51 -9.42 -9.95
N LYS A 44 -11.74 -8.54 -8.96
CA LYS A 44 -11.91 -7.10 -9.17
C LYS A 44 -10.57 -6.38 -9.02
N ALA A 45 -10.10 -5.76 -10.10
CA ALA A 45 -8.89 -4.95 -10.05
C ALA A 45 -9.10 -3.71 -9.17
N TRP A 46 -8.04 -3.33 -8.45
CA TRP A 46 -7.92 -2.06 -7.75
C TRP A 46 -6.67 -1.35 -8.26
N ASP A 47 -6.81 -0.13 -8.74
CA ASP A 47 -5.70 0.76 -9.10
C ASP A 47 -6.08 2.18 -8.68
N GLY A 48 -5.45 2.68 -7.61
CA GLY A 48 -5.69 4.02 -7.10
C GLY A 48 -5.65 4.13 -5.58
N ARG A 49 -6.21 5.21 -5.06
CA ARG A 49 -6.15 5.57 -3.63
C ARG A 49 -6.72 4.47 -2.74
N PHE A 50 -6.08 4.25 -1.61
CA PHE A 50 -6.51 3.31 -0.59
C PHE A 50 -6.33 3.93 0.79
N LEU A 51 -7.42 4.52 1.31
CA LEU A 51 -7.42 5.29 2.56
C LEU A 51 -8.47 4.73 3.53
N PRO A 52 -8.31 3.49 4.01
CA PRO A 52 -9.34 2.81 4.82
C PRO A 52 -9.65 3.52 6.15
N SER A 53 -8.72 4.28 6.72
CA SER A 53 -8.94 5.05 7.95
C SER A 53 -10.01 6.14 7.77
N THR A 54 -10.17 6.66 6.55
CA THR A 54 -11.11 7.75 6.22
C THR A 54 -12.24 7.33 5.27
N SER A 55 -12.07 6.24 4.51
CA SER A 55 -13.05 5.74 3.52
C SER A 55 -13.57 4.35 3.87
N TRP A 56 -14.91 4.20 3.90
CA TRP A 56 -15.54 2.90 4.04
C TRP A 56 -15.42 2.01 2.81
N GLU A 57 -15.29 2.58 1.61
CA GLU A 57 -15.08 1.80 0.38
C GLU A 57 -13.74 1.05 0.44
N ALA A 58 -12.70 1.67 0.98
CA ALA A 58 -11.42 1.00 1.20
C ALA A 58 -11.46 0.07 2.43
N ALA A 59 -12.11 0.49 3.53
CA ALA A 59 -12.20 -0.33 4.73
C ALA A 59 -13.09 -1.59 4.57
N SER A 60 -14.04 -1.59 3.63
CA SER A 60 -14.91 -2.75 3.40
C SER A 60 -14.13 -3.97 2.92
N VAL A 61 -12.98 -3.77 2.26
CA VAL A 61 -12.04 -4.84 1.87
C VAL A 61 -11.59 -5.66 3.09
N VAL A 62 -11.37 -5.01 4.23
CA VAL A 62 -11.04 -5.67 5.51
C VAL A 62 -12.29 -6.29 6.13
N LEU A 63 -13.42 -5.57 6.11
CA LEU A 63 -14.69 -6.05 6.65
C LEU A 63 -15.13 -7.38 6.00
N GLU A 64 -15.04 -7.48 4.67
CA GLU A 64 -15.43 -8.66 3.88
C GLU A 64 -14.52 -9.88 4.08
N ARG A 65 -13.41 -9.71 4.80
CA ARG A 65 -12.50 -10.79 5.20
C ARG A 65 -12.76 -11.27 6.64
N ALA A 66 -13.53 -10.53 7.43
CA ALA A 66 -13.90 -10.95 8.76
C ALA A 66 -14.99 -12.04 8.67
N CYS A 67 -14.71 -13.21 9.24
CA CYS A 67 -15.68 -14.31 9.32
C CYS A 67 -16.67 -14.13 10.48
N ARG A 68 -16.25 -13.40 11.52
CA ARG A 68 -17.07 -12.98 12.66
C ARG A 68 -16.64 -11.59 13.08
N LEU A 69 -17.61 -10.75 13.42
CA LEU A 69 -17.39 -9.41 13.91
C LEU A 69 -18.39 -9.08 15.02
N GLU A 70 -17.87 -8.58 16.13
CA GLU A 70 -18.64 -8.07 17.25
C GLU A 70 -18.18 -6.66 17.59
N MET A 71 -19.14 -5.77 17.77
CA MET A 71 -18.91 -4.39 18.19
C MET A 71 -19.45 -4.18 19.60
N THR A 72 -18.64 -3.58 20.47
CA THR A 72 -19.10 -3.02 21.75
C THR A 72 -18.85 -1.52 21.74
N ASP A 73 -19.89 -0.74 22.00
CA ASP A 73 -19.74 0.67 22.36
C ASP A 73 -19.27 0.75 23.82
N LEU A 74 -18.11 1.35 24.05
CA LEU A 74 -17.54 1.54 25.39
C LEU A 74 -17.94 2.89 26.02
N GLY A 75 -18.70 3.71 25.29
CA GLY A 75 -19.03 5.08 25.66
C GLY A 75 -17.90 6.07 25.38
N ARG A 76 -18.17 7.36 25.58
CA ARG A 76 -17.21 8.48 25.37
C ARG A 76 -16.55 8.51 23.97
N GLY A 77 -17.23 7.96 22.97
CA GLY A 77 -16.74 7.92 21.60
C GLY A 77 -15.71 6.82 21.35
N GLU A 78 -15.59 5.81 22.20
CA GLU A 78 -14.70 4.65 21.97
C GLU A 78 -15.51 3.39 21.63
N VAL A 79 -15.06 2.69 20.60
CA VAL A 79 -15.62 1.42 20.13
C VAL A 79 -14.57 0.33 20.25
N ARG A 80 -14.98 -0.83 20.76
CA ARG A 80 -14.23 -2.07 20.68
C ARG A 80 -14.79 -2.95 19.56
N CYS A 81 -13.92 -3.46 18.71
CA CYS A 81 -14.22 -4.43 17.68
C CYS A 81 -13.46 -5.73 17.99
N THR A 82 -14.18 -6.82 18.12
CA THR A 82 -13.61 -8.17 18.17
C THR A 82 -13.91 -8.85 16.84
N ALA A 83 -12.87 -9.22 16.09
CA ALA A 83 -13.00 -9.83 14.77
C ALA A 83 -12.22 -11.14 14.68
N VAL A 84 -12.74 -12.07 13.87
CA VAL A 84 -12.03 -13.29 13.46
C VAL A 84 -11.79 -13.19 11.97
N PHE A 85 -10.53 -13.30 11.55
CA PHE A 85 -10.13 -13.31 10.15
C PHE A 85 -9.68 -14.72 9.75
N GLY A 86 -10.21 -15.23 8.64
CA GLY A 86 -10.02 -16.61 8.23
C GLY A 86 -10.86 -17.60 9.05
N LYS A 87 -11.08 -18.80 8.49
CA LYS A 87 -12.01 -19.81 9.04
C LYS A 87 -11.60 -20.31 10.44
N ASP A 88 -10.31 -20.48 10.67
CA ASP A 88 -9.74 -21.00 11.91
C ASP A 88 -8.94 -19.91 12.68
N GLY A 89 -9.24 -18.64 12.39
CA GLY A 89 -8.56 -17.50 13.01
C GLY A 89 -8.89 -17.37 14.49
N GLN A 90 -7.94 -16.88 15.27
CA GLN A 90 -8.19 -16.45 16.64
C GLN A 90 -8.95 -15.11 16.64
N ALA A 91 -9.79 -14.91 17.65
CA ALA A 91 -10.44 -13.62 17.86
C ALA A 91 -9.38 -12.57 18.24
N VAL A 92 -9.41 -11.44 17.55
CA VAL A 92 -8.50 -10.31 17.77
C VAL A 92 -9.31 -9.06 18.07
N GLU A 93 -8.86 -8.32 19.08
CA GLU A 93 -9.49 -7.07 19.51
C GLU A 93 -8.73 -5.86 18.97
N GLY A 94 -9.49 -4.90 18.46
CA GLY A 94 -9.06 -3.53 18.20
C GLY A 94 -10.00 -2.52 18.84
N ARG A 95 -9.47 -1.35 19.18
CA ARG A 95 -10.24 -0.23 19.75
C ARG A 95 -9.99 1.04 18.96
N GLY A 96 -10.97 1.92 18.91
CA GLY A 96 -10.81 3.21 18.27
C GLY A 96 -12.05 4.08 18.34
N PRO A 97 -11.99 5.29 17.76
CA PRO A 97 -13.09 6.25 17.82
C PRO A 97 -14.33 5.87 17.00
N SER A 98 -14.26 4.76 16.26
CA SER A 98 -15.36 4.23 15.45
C SER A 98 -15.13 2.75 15.17
N LEU A 99 -16.18 2.04 14.73
CA LEU A 99 -16.06 0.67 14.26
C LEU A 99 -14.99 0.52 13.17
N ARG A 100 -14.90 1.48 12.24
CA ARG A 100 -13.91 1.45 11.15
C ARG A 100 -12.49 1.39 11.71
N ILE A 101 -12.13 2.33 12.58
CA ILE A 101 -10.77 2.37 13.13
C ILE A 101 -10.49 1.15 14.01
N ALA A 102 -11.47 0.73 14.83
CA ALA A 102 -11.34 -0.45 15.68
C ALA A 102 -11.12 -1.72 14.86
N LEU A 103 -11.88 -1.91 13.77
CA LEU A 103 -11.73 -3.03 12.84
C LEU A 103 -10.35 -3.04 12.16
N LEU A 104 -9.90 -1.90 11.65
CA LEU A 104 -8.60 -1.79 10.97
C LEU A 104 -7.45 -2.11 11.94
N ARG A 105 -7.51 -1.62 13.18
CA ARG A 105 -6.52 -1.95 14.21
C ARG A 105 -6.56 -3.44 14.59
N ALA A 106 -7.74 -4.04 14.68
CA ALA A 106 -7.87 -5.49 14.91
C ALA A 106 -7.25 -6.29 13.76
N PHE A 107 -7.45 -5.85 12.51
CA PHE A 107 -6.87 -6.48 11.33
C PHE A 107 -5.34 -6.38 11.28
N VAL A 108 -4.79 -5.21 11.58
CA VAL A 108 -3.33 -5.05 11.67
C VAL A 108 -2.77 -5.94 12.78
N ARG A 109 -3.42 -5.97 13.95
CA ARG A 109 -3.02 -6.84 15.04
C ARG A 109 -3.09 -8.33 14.68
N HIS A 110 -4.11 -8.75 13.93
CA HIS A 110 -4.19 -10.10 13.39
C HIS A 110 -3.03 -10.41 12.45
N SER A 111 -2.64 -9.46 11.61
CA SER A 111 -1.63 -9.64 10.56
C SER A 111 -0.19 -9.61 11.11
N PHE A 112 0.07 -8.81 12.15
CA PHE A 112 1.44 -8.49 12.61
C PHE A 112 1.67 -8.67 14.12
N GLY A 113 0.63 -8.92 14.92
CA GLY A 113 0.73 -8.96 16.38
C GLY A 113 0.57 -7.58 17.03
N GLU A 114 1.05 -7.44 18.28
CA GLU A 114 0.84 -6.23 19.09
C GLU A 114 1.60 -4.99 18.59
N THR A 115 2.67 -5.20 17.84
CA THR A 115 3.58 -4.13 17.43
C THR A 115 3.99 -4.28 15.98
N VAL A 116 4.12 -3.15 15.31
CA VAL A 116 4.69 -3.01 13.97
C VAL A 116 5.88 -2.06 14.02
N ASP A 117 6.69 -2.01 12.96
CA ASP A 117 7.81 -1.07 12.90
C ASP A 117 7.35 0.39 12.94
N ASP A 118 8.13 1.26 13.59
CA ASP A 118 7.83 2.70 13.68
C ASP A 118 8.04 3.43 12.35
N VAL A 119 8.85 2.86 11.47
CA VAL A 119 9.12 3.39 10.13
C VAL A 119 8.25 2.64 9.13
N TYR A 120 7.26 3.32 8.55
CA TYR A 120 6.63 2.83 7.32
C TYR A 120 7.29 3.49 6.11
N LEU A 121 7.69 2.66 5.15
CA LEU A 121 8.46 3.08 3.99
C LEU A 121 7.55 3.87 3.04
N ARG A 122 7.82 5.16 2.86
CA ARG A 122 7.10 6.03 1.91
C ARG A 122 7.59 5.92 0.46
N HIS A 123 8.30 4.84 0.15
CA HIS A 123 8.76 4.54 -1.21
C HIS A 123 7.85 3.49 -1.85
N PRO A 124 7.74 3.47 -3.20
CA PRO A 124 7.05 2.42 -3.93
C PRO A 124 7.54 1.02 -3.55
N GLN A 125 6.60 0.09 -3.40
CA GLN A 125 6.86 -1.27 -2.90
C GLN A 125 6.05 -2.32 -3.67
N THR A 126 6.65 -3.48 -3.92
CA THR A 126 5.97 -4.70 -4.34
C THR A 126 5.77 -5.62 -3.14
N LEU A 127 4.59 -6.22 -3.03
CA LEU A 127 4.29 -7.21 -2.00
C LEU A 127 4.43 -8.63 -2.57
N LEU A 128 5.32 -9.41 -1.96
CA LEU A 128 5.58 -10.82 -2.27
C LEU A 128 5.16 -11.66 -1.07
N GLY A 129 3.86 -11.95 -1.00
CA GLY A 129 3.26 -12.50 0.20
C GLY A 129 3.44 -11.51 1.36
N THR A 130 3.83 -12.00 2.53
CA THR A 130 4.03 -11.14 3.71
C THR A 130 5.25 -10.22 3.60
N ARG A 131 6.12 -10.39 2.60
CA ARG A 131 7.33 -9.56 2.39
C ARG A 131 7.04 -8.36 1.50
N SER A 132 7.75 -7.27 1.75
CA SER A 132 7.74 -6.07 0.89
C SER A 132 9.14 -5.78 0.37
N GLU A 133 9.25 -5.55 -0.92
CA GLU A 133 10.48 -5.14 -1.59
C GLU A 133 10.29 -3.75 -2.19
N SER A 134 11.31 -2.88 -2.12
CA SER A 134 11.23 -1.59 -2.76
C SER A 134 11.18 -1.77 -4.27
N ILE A 135 10.22 -1.10 -4.92
CA ILE A 135 10.31 -0.85 -6.35
C ILE A 135 11.34 0.26 -6.48
N SER A 136 12.62 -0.09 -6.47
CA SER A 136 13.61 0.80 -7.05
C SER A 136 13.17 0.99 -8.51
N GLU A 137 13.22 2.22 -9.01
CA GLU A 137 13.56 2.36 -10.42
C GLU A 137 14.80 1.49 -10.58
N GLN A 138 14.69 0.37 -11.30
CA GLN A 138 15.87 -0.18 -11.93
C GLN A 138 16.37 0.96 -12.80
N THR A 139 17.28 1.75 -12.25
CA THR A 139 18.18 2.56 -13.04
C THR A 139 18.68 1.57 -14.08
N ALA A 140 18.36 1.83 -15.34
CA ALA A 140 18.83 1.04 -16.45
C ALA A 140 20.37 1.14 -16.48
N VAL A 141 21.03 0.36 -15.64
CA VAL A 141 22.48 0.15 -15.66
C VAL A 141 22.68 -1.25 -16.21
N SER A 142 22.34 -1.39 -17.48
CA SER A 142 22.90 -2.39 -18.40
C SER A 142 22.43 -2.07 -19.81
N ALA A 143 22.94 -0.98 -20.35
CA ALA A 143 23.23 -0.85 -21.77
C ALA A 143 24.57 -0.12 -21.91
N THR A 144 25.66 -0.77 -21.47
CA THR A 144 26.95 -0.61 -22.14
C THR A 144 26.82 -1.26 -23.52
N GLY A 145 26.08 -0.57 -24.39
CA GLY A 145 26.00 -0.81 -25.82
C GLY A 145 26.61 0.40 -26.50
N ASP A 146 27.92 0.30 -26.73
CA ASP A 146 28.70 0.94 -27.78
C ASP A 146 28.17 2.29 -28.31
N VAL A 147 28.79 3.39 -27.87
CA VAL A 147 28.63 4.70 -28.52
C VAL A 147 29.23 4.59 -29.93
N PRO A 148 28.46 4.76 -31.03
CA PRO A 148 29.07 4.80 -32.34
C PRO A 148 29.91 6.07 -32.43
N VAL A 149 31.21 5.90 -32.64
CA VAL A 149 32.13 6.99 -32.95
C VAL A 149 31.69 7.64 -34.25
N PRO A 150 31.38 8.95 -34.30
CA PRO A 150 31.11 9.62 -35.56
C PRO A 150 32.45 9.93 -36.25
N GLU A 151 33.00 8.97 -37.00
CA GLU A 151 33.98 9.28 -38.05
C GLU A 151 33.25 9.58 -39.35
N GLY A 152 33.16 10.86 -39.70
CA GLY A 152 32.49 11.28 -40.92
C GLY A 152 32.70 12.75 -41.24
N ARG A 153 33.83 13.03 -41.90
CA ARG A 153 34.15 14.22 -42.72
C ARG A 153 32.96 15.17 -42.97
N ILE A 154 33.08 16.39 -42.46
CA ILE A 154 32.27 17.54 -42.91
C ILE A 154 32.60 17.77 -44.39
N GLY A 155 31.67 17.39 -45.27
CA GLY A 155 31.71 17.73 -46.69
C GLY A 155 31.19 19.14 -46.90
N ASP A 156 31.99 19.97 -47.57
CA ASP A 156 31.65 21.31 -48.05
C ASP A 156 30.36 21.29 -48.89
N VAL A 157 29.30 21.93 -48.41
CA VAL A 157 28.12 22.23 -49.24
C VAL A 157 28.26 23.65 -49.77
N ARG A 158 28.87 23.79 -50.96
CA ARG A 158 28.69 24.97 -51.81
C ARG A 158 27.70 24.64 -52.92
N SER A 159 26.47 25.14 -52.80
CA SER A 159 25.51 25.20 -53.90
C SER A 159 25.55 26.60 -54.50
N PRO A 160 25.82 26.78 -55.82
CA PRO A 160 25.69 28.09 -56.47
C PRO A 160 24.22 28.44 -56.77
N PRO A 161 23.88 29.74 -56.88
CA PRO A 161 22.52 30.18 -57.19
C PRO A 161 22.17 29.89 -58.65
N ARG A 162 20.91 29.52 -58.93
CA ARG A 162 20.40 29.43 -60.31
C ARG A 162 19.85 30.78 -60.80
N PRO A 163 19.94 31.04 -62.12
CA PRO A 163 19.49 32.27 -62.77
C PRO A 163 17.96 32.41 -62.81
#